data_AF-A0A7V5P3K8-F1
#
_entry.id   AF-A0A7V5P3K8-F1
#
_cell.length_a   1.000
_cell.length_b   1.000
_cell.length_c   1.000
_cell.angle_alpha   90.00
_cell.angle_beta   90.00
_cell.angle_gamma   90.00
#
_symmetry.space_group_name_H-M   'P 1'
#
loop_
_entity.id
_entity.type
_entity.pdbx_description
1 polymer ?
#
loop_
_entity_poly.entity_id
_entity_poly.type
_entity_poly.pdbx_seq_one_letter_code
_entity_poly.pdbx_strand_id
1 'polypeptide(L)'
;AEECKVGIMPGYIHRKGKVGVISRSGTLTYEAVYQLTNLGIGETTCIGIGGDPILGSTFVDLLELFKDDNETECVVMIGEIGGNAEEEAADYIARHFKKPVVSFIAGATAPPEKRMGHAGAIISGKRSTAQSKMEYLRSKGIRVVENPSMIGDTVWEILKKR
;
A
#
# COMPACT_ATOMS: atom_id res chain seq x y z
N ALA A 1 13.38 -17.27 12.44
CA ALA A 1 12.27 -16.37 12.10
C ALA A 1 11.06 -16.87 12.85
N GLU A 2 10.42 -16.03 13.67
CA GLU A 2 9.25 -16.42 14.49
C GLU A 2 7.93 -16.44 13.69
N GLU A 3 7.97 -16.06 12.41
CA GLU A 3 6.81 -15.94 11.51
C GLU A 3 7.03 -16.69 10.19
N CYS A 4 5.96 -16.91 9.43
CA CYS A 4 5.96 -17.63 8.15
C CYS A 4 6.30 -16.70 6.96
N LYS A 5 6.97 -17.25 5.93
CA LYS A 5 7.27 -16.55 4.67
C LYS A 5 6.92 -17.44 3.48
N VAL A 6 6.04 -16.95 2.61
CA VAL A 6 5.67 -17.63 1.36
C VAL A 6 5.93 -16.68 0.20
N GLY A 7 7.01 -16.94 -0.55
CA GLY A 7 7.44 -16.11 -1.68
C GLY A 7 8.92 -15.72 -1.63
N ILE A 8 9.28 -14.76 -2.48
CA ILE A 8 10.68 -14.38 -2.75
C ILE A 8 11.19 -13.18 -1.94
N MET A 9 10.36 -12.61 -1.07
CA MET A 9 10.75 -11.46 -0.25
C MET A 9 11.94 -11.80 0.66
N PRO A 10 12.85 -10.84 0.91
CA PRO A 10 13.96 -11.03 1.84
C PRO A 10 13.43 -11.07 3.29
N GLY A 11 13.62 -12.17 4.00
CA GLY A 11 13.08 -12.32 5.36
C GLY A 11 13.76 -11.43 6.41
N TYR A 12 15.04 -11.10 6.21
CA TYR A 12 15.85 -10.39 7.20
C TYR A 12 15.51 -8.89 7.36
N ILE A 13 14.76 -8.31 6.42
CA ILE A 13 14.31 -6.91 6.53
C ILE A 13 12.99 -6.77 7.29
N HIS A 14 12.31 -7.88 7.58
CA HIS A 14 11.00 -7.88 8.25
C HIS A 14 11.17 -8.04 9.75
N ARG A 15 10.28 -7.41 10.51
CA ARG A 15 10.25 -7.52 11.97
C ARG A 15 8.80 -7.60 12.44
N LYS A 16 8.49 -8.48 13.39
CA LYS A 16 7.14 -8.51 13.98
C LYS A 16 6.77 -7.15 14.59
N GLY A 17 5.58 -6.66 14.27
CA GLY A 17 5.04 -5.42 14.86
C GLY A 17 3.56 -5.24 14.56
N LYS A 18 3.14 -4.03 14.20
CA LYS A 18 1.75 -3.57 14.26
C LYS A 18 1.23 -2.95 12.96
N VAL A 19 2.00 -3.04 11.88
CA VAL A 19 1.68 -2.41 10.59
C VAL A 19 1.37 -3.47 9.53
N GLY A 20 0.19 -3.40 8.93
CA GLY A 20 -0.13 -4.18 7.74
C GLY A 20 0.44 -3.51 6.50
N VAL A 21 0.93 -4.28 5.52
CA VAL A 21 1.42 -3.75 4.23
C VAL A 21 0.74 -4.46 3.07
N ILE A 22 0.11 -3.71 2.17
CA ILE A 22 -0.45 -4.21 0.91
C ILE A 22 0.20 -3.47 -0.25
N SER A 23 0.70 -4.20 -1.26
CA SER A 23 1.40 -3.58 -2.38
C SER A 23 1.22 -4.30 -3.71
N ARG A 24 1.13 -3.54 -4.81
CA ARG A 24 1.23 -4.09 -6.17
C ARG A 24 2.67 -4.45 -6.56
N SER A 25 3.67 -3.81 -5.96
CA SER A 25 5.09 -3.96 -6.31
C SER A 25 5.91 -4.65 -5.23
N GLY A 26 6.62 -5.72 -5.62
CA GLY A 26 7.50 -6.47 -4.71
C GLY A 26 8.61 -5.61 -4.12
N THR A 27 9.42 -4.97 -4.95
CA THR A 27 10.57 -4.18 -4.46
C THR A 27 10.16 -2.92 -3.70
N LEU A 28 9.05 -2.28 -4.05
CA LEU A 28 8.52 -1.17 -3.24
C LEU A 28 7.96 -1.64 -1.90
N THR A 29 7.47 -2.88 -1.82
CA THR A 29 7.14 -3.49 -0.52
C THR A 29 8.37 -3.59 0.36
N TYR A 30 9.50 -4.03 -0.22
CA TYR A 30 10.75 -4.19 0.53
C TYR A 30 11.28 -2.84 1.02
N GLU A 31 11.17 -1.81 0.19
CA GLU A 31 11.54 -0.45 0.54
C GLU A 31 10.70 0.09 1.71
N ALA A 32 9.38 -0.06 1.66
CA ALA A 32 8.50 0.36 2.75
C ALA A 32 8.78 -0.40 4.06
N VAL A 33 8.92 -1.73 3.98
CA VAL A 33 9.27 -2.59 5.13
C VAL A 33 10.63 -2.19 5.71
N TYR A 34 11.62 -1.94 4.86
CA TYR A 34 12.96 -1.53 5.30
C TYR A 34 12.93 -0.18 6.04
N GLN A 35 12.18 0.81 5.53
CA GLN A 35 11.98 2.08 6.22
C GLN A 35 11.31 1.89 7.59
N LEU A 36 10.22 1.11 7.66
CA LEU A 36 9.52 0.82 8.91
C LEU A 36 10.46 0.15 9.93
N THR A 37 11.14 -0.91 9.53
CA THR A 37 12.02 -1.69 10.40
C THR A 37 13.19 -0.86 10.93
N ASN A 38 13.78 0.03 10.11
CA ASN A 38 14.83 0.95 10.55
C ASN A 38 14.35 1.98 11.58
N LEU A 39 13.06 2.33 11.55
CA LEU A 39 12.42 3.18 12.57
C LEU A 39 11.95 2.39 13.80
N GLY A 40 12.28 1.10 13.88
CA GLY A 40 11.86 0.20 14.95
C GLY A 40 10.39 -0.20 14.88
N ILE A 41 9.73 0.04 13.74
CA ILE A 41 8.33 -0.31 13.50
C ILE A 41 8.31 -1.64 12.75
N GLY A 42 7.70 -2.65 13.34
CA GLY A 42 7.50 -3.94 12.68
C GLY A 42 6.14 -4.08 12.01
N GLU A 43 6.01 -5.10 11.17
CA GLU A 43 4.83 -5.43 10.42
C GLU A 43 4.04 -6.59 11.07
N THR A 44 2.72 -6.59 10.90
CA THR A 44 1.87 -7.76 11.22
C THR A 44 1.90 -8.75 10.06
N THR A 45 1.59 -8.27 8.86
CA THR A 45 1.60 -9.07 7.63
C THR A 45 1.89 -8.18 6.42
N CYS A 46 2.73 -8.66 5.52
CA CYS A 46 3.06 -8.00 4.25
C CYS A 46 2.55 -8.83 3.08
N ILE A 47 1.75 -8.22 2.20
CA ILE A 47 1.09 -8.90 1.08
C ILE A 47 1.37 -8.16 -0.22
N GLY A 48 2.06 -8.84 -1.14
CA GLY A 48 2.20 -8.40 -2.53
C GLY A 48 1.03 -8.95 -3.35
N ILE A 49 0.08 -8.11 -3.76
CA ILE A 49 -1.09 -8.53 -4.56
C ILE A 49 -0.76 -8.75 -6.04
N GLY A 50 0.34 -8.16 -6.51
CA GLY A 50 0.81 -8.26 -7.89
C GLY A 50 0.39 -7.08 -8.77
N GLY A 51 1.09 -6.94 -9.89
CA GLY A 51 0.91 -5.86 -10.86
C GLY A 51 0.00 -6.20 -12.04
N ASP A 52 -0.59 -7.38 -12.06
CA ASP A 52 -1.42 -7.85 -13.17
C ASP A 52 -2.81 -7.19 -13.17
N PRO A 53 -3.50 -7.16 -14.33
CA PRO A 53 -4.84 -6.60 -14.43
C PRO A 53 -5.90 -7.47 -13.73
N ILE A 54 -5.66 -8.77 -13.63
CA ILE A 54 -6.52 -9.73 -12.92
C ILE A 54 -5.72 -10.23 -11.72
N LEU A 55 -6.24 -9.96 -10.52
CA LEU A 55 -5.60 -10.30 -9.26
C LEU A 55 -6.35 -11.46 -8.59
N GLY A 56 -5.66 -12.20 -7.74
CA GLY A 56 -6.30 -13.18 -6.86
C GLY A 56 -7.07 -12.52 -5.70
N SER A 57 -6.40 -11.59 -5.01
CA SER A 57 -7.00 -10.76 -3.96
C SER A 57 -6.82 -9.28 -4.29
N THR A 58 -7.82 -8.48 -3.95
CA THR A 58 -7.83 -7.03 -4.13
C THR A 58 -7.38 -6.30 -2.86
N PHE A 59 -7.21 -4.97 -2.95
CA PHE A 59 -6.99 -4.14 -1.76
C PHE A 59 -8.15 -4.27 -0.76
N VAL A 60 -9.40 -4.32 -1.24
CA VAL A 60 -10.59 -4.39 -0.37
C VAL A 60 -10.62 -5.70 0.41
N ASP A 61 -10.37 -6.84 -0.25
CA ASP A 61 -10.35 -8.15 0.41
C ASP A 61 -9.33 -8.18 1.55
N LEU A 62 -8.16 -7.58 1.34
CA LEU A 62 -7.10 -7.56 2.36
C LEU A 62 -7.35 -6.51 3.45
N LEU A 63 -8.00 -5.39 3.12
CA LEU A 63 -8.44 -4.41 4.11
C LEU A 63 -9.53 -4.99 5.02
N GLU A 64 -10.39 -5.89 4.53
CA GLU A 64 -11.31 -6.66 5.38
C GLU A 64 -10.56 -7.52 6.39
N LEU A 65 -9.53 -8.25 5.96
CA LEU A 65 -8.71 -9.05 6.87
C LEU A 65 -7.96 -8.18 7.89
N PHE A 66 -7.35 -7.09 7.45
CA PHE A 66 -6.67 -6.16 8.37
C PHE A 66 -7.61 -5.41 9.29
N LYS A 67 -8.90 -5.29 8.95
CA LYS A 67 -9.90 -4.67 9.83
C LYS A 67 -10.10 -5.54 11.07
N ASP A 68 -10.18 -6.85 10.86
CA ASP A 68 -10.48 -7.83 11.91
C ASP A 68 -9.23 -8.30 12.68
N ASP A 69 -8.02 -8.03 12.16
CA ASP A 69 -6.77 -8.30 12.86
C ASP A 69 -6.48 -7.28 13.98
N ASN A 70 -6.70 -7.68 15.24
CA ASN A 70 -6.46 -6.82 16.40
C ASN A 70 -4.99 -6.42 16.63
N GLU A 71 -4.01 -7.11 16.04
CA GLU A 71 -2.59 -6.75 16.14
C GLU A 71 -2.23 -5.59 15.18
N THR A 72 -2.99 -5.43 14.08
CA THR A 72 -2.78 -4.35 13.12
C THR A 72 -3.37 -3.04 13.63
N GLU A 73 -2.52 -2.03 13.79
CA GLU A 73 -2.89 -0.67 14.21
C GLU A 73 -2.87 0.36 13.09
N CYS A 74 -2.16 0.09 11.98
CA CYS A 74 -2.02 0.95 10.80
C CYS A 74 -1.81 0.09 9.56
N VAL A 75 -2.25 0.56 8.38
CA VAL A 75 -1.99 -0.12 7.10
C VAL A 75 -1.26 0.80 6.13
N VAL A 76 -0.23 0.28 5.48
CA VAL A 76 0.43 0.88 4.32
C VAL A 76 -0.14 0.27 3.04
N MET A 77 -0.62 1.11 2.13
CA MET A 77 -1.19 0.70 0.84
C MET A 77 -0.41 1.30 -0.33
N ILE A 78 0.33 0.46 -1.06
CA ILE A 78 1.16 0.86 -2.21
C ILE A 78 0.46 0.46 -3.50
N GLY A 79 -0.12 1.46 -4.16
CA GLY A 79 -0.78 1.35 -5.45
C GLY A 79 0.10 1.77 -6.62
N GLU A 80 -0.46 1.72 -7.81
CA GLU A 80 0.19 2.17 -9.04
C GLU A 80 -0.83 2.77 -10.03
N ILE A 81 -0.37 3.30 -11.15
CA ILE A 81 -1.24 3.74 -12.25
C ILE A 81 -2.06 2.57 -12.85
N GLY A 82 -3.19 2.88 -13.48
CA GLY A 82 -4.01 1.88 -14.18
C GLY A 82 -5.11 1.24 -13.33
N GLY A 83 -6.27 0.97 -13.93
CA GLY A 83 -7.45 0.50 -13.19
C GLY A 83 -7.99 1.53 -12.20
N ASN A 84 -8.78 1.06 -11.23
CA ASN A 84 -9.51 1.86 -10.24
C ASN A 84 -9.50 1.24 -8.82
N ALA A 85 -8.63 0.25 -8.58
CA ALA A 85 -8.63 -0.55 -7.35
C ALA A 85 -8.34 0.29 -6.09
N GLU A 86 -7.50 1.33 -6.21
CA GLU A 86 -7.18 2.24 -5.12
C GLU A 86 -8.34 3.17 -4.79
N GLU A 87 -9.14 3.58 -5.78
CA GLU A 87 -10.37 4.33 -5.55
C GLU A 87 -11.45 3.48 -4.87
N GLU A 88 -11.60 2.22 -5.28
CA GLU A 88 -12.48 1.25 -4.62
C GLU A 88 -12.05 1.02 -3.16
N ALA A 89 -10.75 0.86 -2.93
CA ALA A 89 -10.17 0.79 -1.59
C ALA A 89 -10.46 2.06 -0.78
N ALA A 90 -10.34 3.24 -1.40
CA ALA A 90 -10.61 4.51 -0.73
C ALA A 90 -12.08 4.64 -0.30
N ASP A 91 -13.01 4.19 -1.14
CA ASP A 91 -14.44 4.15 -0.83
C ASP A 91 -14.74 3.17 0.32
N TYR A 92 -14.12 1.99 0.30
CA TYR A 92 -14.23 1.03 1.39
C TYR A 92 -13.68 1.59 2.70
N ILE A 93 -12.49 2.18 2.67
CA ILE A 93 -11.83 2.75 3.85
C ILE A 93 -12.72 3.81 4.51
N ALA A 94 -13.25 4.74 3.73
CA ALA A 94 -14.11 5.82 4.23
C ALA A 94 -15.39 5.32 4.93
N ARG A 95 -15.91 4.15 4.54
CA ARG A 95 -17.18 3.63 5.06
C ARG A 95 -17.00 2.60 6.17
N HIS A 96 -15.95 1.79 6.11
CA HIS A 96 -15.88 0.53 6.85
C HIS A 96 -14.57 0.28 7.60
N PHE A 97 -13.53 1.09 7.37
CA PHE A 97 -12.20 0.85 7.93
C PHE A 97 -11.78 2.00 8.86
N LYS A 98 -11.53 1.70 10.15
CA LYS A 98 -11.23 2.73 11.16
C LYS A 98 -9.74 2.89 11.47
N LYS A 99 -8.91 1.96 11.05
CA LYS A 99 -7.46 2.04 11.29
C LYS A 99 -6.86 3.04 10.29
N PRO A 100 -5.87 3.84 10.69
CA PRO A 100 -5.22 4.76 9.77
C PRO A 100 -4.60 4.01 8.58
N VAL A 101 -4.67 4.65 7.41
CA VAL A 101 -4.06 4.16 6.17
C VAL A 101 -3.10 5.21 5.63
N VAL A 102 -1.87 4.79 5.36
CA VAL A 102 -0.87 5.55 4.59
C VAL A 102 -0.80 4.97 3.19
N SER A 103 -0.87 5.80 2.16
CA SER A 103 -0.83 5.32 0.78
C SER A 103 0.21 6.03 -0.07
N PHE A 104 0.82 5.27 -0.98
CA PHE A 104 1.69 5.76 -2.03
C PHE A 104 1.19 5.25 -3.38
N ILE A 105 1.18 6.09 -4.42
CA ILE A 105 0.82 5.69 -5.79
C ILE A 105 2.01 5.86 -6.71
N ALA A 106 2.54 4.74 -7.21
CA ALA A 106 3.63 4.74 -8.17
C ALA A 106 3.17 5.21 -9.56
N GLY A 107 4.11 5.79 -10.33
CA GLY A 107 3.88 6.17 -11.73
C GLY A 107 3.41 7.62 -11.95
N ALA A 108 3.67 8.54 -11.01
CA ALA A 108 3.35 9.96 -11.17
C ALA A 108 3.96 10.61 -12.42
N THR A 109 5.12 10.14 -12.87
CA THR A 109 5.82 10.63 -14.05
C THR A 109 5.63 9.72 -15.28
N ALA A 110 4.72 8.75 -15.22
CA ALA A 110 4.49 7.84 -16.32
C ALA A 110 3.84 8.57 -17.52
N PRO A 111 4.36 8.39 -18.74
CA PRO A 111 3.74 8.98 -19.92
C PRO A 111 2.39 8.30 -20.22
N PRO A 112 1.41 9.03 -20.77
CA PRO A 112 0.14 8.45 -21.21
C PRO A 112 0.34 7.28 -22.18
N GLU A 113 -0.60 6.33 -22.17
CA GLU A 113 -0.68 5.19 -23.11
C GLU A 113 0.53 4.23 -23.12
N LYS A 114 1.50 4.44 -22.22
CA LYS A 114 2.66 3.55 -22.06
C LYS A 114 2.44 2.60 -20.91
N ARG A 115 2.65 1.31 -21.16
CA ARG A 115 2.71 0.28 -20.13
C ARG A 115 4.04 0.38 -19.37
N MET A 116 3.96 0.40 -18.04
CA MET A 116 5.11 0.52 -17.14
C MET A 116 5.42 -0.81 -16.46
N GLY A 117 6.20 -1.68 -17.10
CA GLY A 117 6.67 -2.94 -16.51
C GLY A 117 5.55 -3.95 -16.24
N HIS A 118 4.82 -3.77 -15.13
CA HIS A 118 3.64 -4.54 -14.75
C HIS A 118 2.55 -4.50 -15.83
N ALA A 119 1.82 -5.61 -16.00
CA ALA A 119 0.81 -5.74 -17.03
C ALA A 119 -0.37 -4.78 -16.84
N GLY A 120 -0.75 -4.50 -15.59
CA GLY A 120 -1.84 -3.59 -15.21
C GLY A 120 -1.44 -2.11 -15.18
N ALA A 121 -0.14 -1.78 -15.22
CA ALA A 121 0.37 -0.42 -15.08
C ALA A 121 0.30 0.35 -16.42
N ILE A 122 -0.91 0.59 -16.90
CA ILE A 122 -1.20 1.37 -18.12
C ILE A 122 -2.31 2.39 -17.86
N ILE A 123 -2.10 3.63 -18.29
CA ILE A 123 -3.10 4.70 -18.17
C ILE A 123 -4.09 4.57 -19.34
N SER A 124 -5.28 4.03 -19.07
CA SER A 124 -6.37 3.86 -20.05
C SER A 124 -7.43 4.97 -19.99
N GLY A 125 -7.31 5.91 -19.06
CA GLY A 125 -8.23 7.04 -18.91
C GLY A 125 -7.78 8.04 -17.85
N LYS A 126 -8.48 9.18 -17.76
CA LYS A 126 -8.09 10.27 -16.84
C LYS A 126 -8.07 9.87 -15.36
N ARG A 127 -8.95 8.94 -14.96
CA ARG A 127 -9.01 8.40 -13.59
C ARG A 127 -7.86 7.44 -13.27
N SER A 128 -7.19 6.89 -14.29
CA SER A 128 -6.12 5.91 -14.10
C SER A 128 -4.74 6.54 -13.85
N THR A 129 -4.65 7.88 -13.78
CA THR A 129 -3.40 8.59 -13.48
C THR A 129 -3.09 8.54 -11.99
N ALA A 130 -1.80 8.53 -11.64
CA ALA A 130 -1.40 8.54 -10.23
C ALA A 130 -1.93 9.77 -9.51
N GLN A 131 -1.90 10.94 -10.17
CA GLN A 131 -2.42 12.18 -9.61
C GLN A 131 -3.91 12.08 -9.27
N SER A 132 -4.75 11.60 -10.20
CA SER A 132 -6.18 11.42 -9.95
C SER A 132 -6.44 10.48 -8.78
N LYS A 133 -5.67 9.38 -8.66
CA LYS A 133 -5.80 8.44 -7.55
C LYS A 133 -5.40 9.05 -6.22
N MET A 134 -4.27 9.78 -6.18
CA MET A 134 -3.81 10.48 -4.98
C MET A 134 -4.82 11.52 -4.50
N GLU A 135 -5.39 12.32 -5.41
CA GLU A 135 -6.45 13.29 -5.09
C GLU A 135 -7.71 12.59 -4.54
N TYR A 136 -8.11 11.48 -5.15
CA TYR A 136 -9.26 10.71 -4.70
C TYR A 136 -9.04 10.14 -3.29
N LEU A 137 -7.90 9.50 -3.04
CA LEU A 137 -7.52 8.98 -1.72
C LEU A 137 -7.53 10.08 -0.64
N ARG A 138 -6.93 11.25 -0.94
CA ARG A 138 -6.94 12.40 -0.02
C ARG A 138 -8.35 12.89 0.27
N SER A 139 -9.24 12.90 -0.71
CA SER A 139 -10.64 13.29 -0.53
C SER A 139 -11.41 12.38 0.44
N LYS A 140 -10.93 11.14 0.65
CA LYS A 140 -11.45 10.15 1.59
C LYS A 140 -10.75 10.17 2.95
N GLY A 141 -9.87 11.14 3.19
CA GLY A 141 -9.14 11.29 4.45
C GLY A 141 -7.91 10.38 4.59
N ILE A 142 -7.49 9.70 3.52
CA ILE A 142 -6.31 8.83 3.53
C ILE A 142 -5.05 9.67 3.42
N ARG A 143 -4.04 9.34 4.21
CA ARG A 143 -2.74 10.03 4.18
C ARG A 143 -1.95 9.54 2.97
N VAL A 144 -1.85 10.38 1.94
CA VAL A 144 -1.08 10.07 0.73
C VAL A 144 0.31 10.68 0.78
N VAL A 145 1.35 9.86 0.65
CA VAL A 145 2.75 10.29 0.49
C VAL A 145 3.10 10.43 -0.98
N GLU A 146 3.87 11.46 -1.33
CA GLU A 146 4.29 11.71 -2.71
C GLU A 146 5.68 11.16 -3.01
N ASN A 147 6.54 11.12 -1.99
CA ASN A 147 7.86 10.54 -2.08
C ASN A 147 7.86 9.17 -1.35
N PRO A 148 8.21 8.06 -2.04
CA PRO A 148 8.24 6.74 -1.41
C PRO A 148 9.22 6.67 -0.23
N SER A 149 10.23 7.53 -0.14
CA SER A 149 11.16 7.58 1.00
C SER A 149 10.52 8.06 2.31
N MET A 150 9.30 8.60 2.25
CA MET A 150 8.59 9.19 3.39
C MET A 150 7.54 8.24 3.98
N ILE A 151 7.40 7.01 3.47
CA ILE A 151 6.40 6.05 3.95
C ILE A 151 6.62 5.75 5.43
N GLY A 152 7.86 5.39 5.81
CA GLY A 152 8.22 5.04 7.19
C GLY A 152 7.96 6.20 8.16
N ASP A 153 8.48 7.39 7.86
CA ASP A 153 8.31 8.59 8.70
C ASP A 153 6.83 8.94 8.88
N THR A 154 6.04 8.85 7.82
CA THR A 154 4.59 9.13 7.88
C THR A 154 3.85 8.14 8.78
N VAL A 155 4.20 6.85 8.72
CA VAL A 155 3.64 5.84 9.63
C VAL A 155 4.07 6.10 11.07
N TRP A 156 5.34 6.43 11.29
CA TRP A 156 5.85 6.76 12.61
C TRP A 156 5.10 7.95 13.25
N GLU A 157 4.85 9.01 12.49
CA GLU A 157 4.09 10.17 12.95
C GLU A 157 2.65 9.81 13.35
N ILE A 158 2.01 8.92 12.60
CA ILE A 158 0.65 8.45 12.88
C ILE A 158 0.63 7.64 14.17
N LEU A 159 1.57 6.72 14.35
CA LEU A 159 1.61 5.85 15.53
C LEU A 159 1.97 6.63 16.79
N LYS A 160 2.80 7.67 16.71
CA LYS A 160 3.15 8.52 17.87
C LYS A 160 2.02 9.43 18.37
N LYS A 161 1.04 9.75 17.53
CA LYS A 161 -0.08 10.63 17.89
C LYS A 161 -1.20 9.87 18.62
N ARG A 162 -1.03 8.58 18.88
CA ARG A 162 -1.97 7.72 19.61
C ARG A 162 -1.42 7.40 21.00
#